data_AF-A0A4R3KGG3-F1
#
_entry.id   AF-A0A4R3KGG3-F1
#
_cell.length_a   1.000
_cell.length_b   1.000
_cell.length_c   1.000
_cell.angle_alpha   90.00
_cell.angle_beta   90.00
_cell.angle_gamma   90.00
#
_symmetry.space_group_name_H-M   'P 1'
#
loop_
_entity.id
_entity.type
_entity.pdbx_description
1 polymer ?
#
loop_
_entity_poly.entity_id
_entity_poly.type
_entity_poly.pdbx_seq_one_letter_code
_entity_poly.pdbx_strand_id
1 'polypeptide(L)'
;MGNENRDYSSRYFKSIYEFPGLIGEPFYGMPGLVADSLPDRFGNAVIEQWLMSLGKSLSDFTAIDRLCYTGKRGMGALEFVPASSDIRDIDENINVREMVKFASDVLSNRESISLKANDSLTYSQLVQVGSSAGGARAKALIAWNEDTNEVRSGQIQLGPGYDYWLMKFDNVSKNGDHGIEDKPEYTLIEYAYYLMTKSCGITMSECRIYVDELYY
;
A
#
# COMPACT_ATOMS: atom_id res chain seq x y z
N MET A 1 60.51 29.94 9.04
CA MET A 1 60.37 28.51 9.43
C MET A 1 59.43 28.48 10.63
N GLY A 2 58.23 27.91 10.61
CA GLY A 2 57.55 27.10 9.60
C GLY A 2 56.04 27.33 9.62
N ASN A 3 55.41 27.13 8.47
CA ASN A 3 53.96 27.10 8.30
C ASN A 3 53.43 25.77 8.88
N GLU A 4 52.58 25.82 9.90
CA GLU A 4 51.76 24.68 10.31
C GLU A 4 50.55 24.57 9.38
N ASN A 5 50.69 23.78 8.32
CA ASN A 5 49.54 23.24 7.59
C ASN A 5 48.82 22.23 8.50
N ARG A 6 47.70 22.61 9.11
CA ARG A 6 46.79 21.66 9.74
C ARG A 6 45.88 21.08 8.67
N ASP A 7 46.13 19.83 8.34
CA ASP A 7 45.31 19.00 7.47
C ASP A 7 43.99 18.66 8.19
N TYR A 8 42.88 19.22 7.70
CA TYR A 8 41.51 18.96 8.19
C TYR A 8 40.86 17.79 7.43
N SER A 9 41.63 16.75 7.12
CA SER A 9 41.09 15.45 6.71
C SER A 9 40.34 14.79 7.90
N SER A 10 39.10 15.21 8.16
CA SER A 10 38.19 14.50 9.05
C SER A 10 37.90 13.12 8.46
N ARG A 11 38.54 12.09 9.02
CA ARG A 11 38.19 10.69 8.76
C ARG A 11 36.80 10.45 9.32
N TYR A 12 35.77 10.60 8.49
CA TYR A 12 34.47 10.01 8.77
C TYR A 12 34.70 8.49 8.86
N PHE A 13 34.70 7.96 10.08
CA PHE A 13 34.65 6.52 10.29
C PHE A 13 33.35 6.02 9.64
N LYS A 14 33.49 5.37 8.48
CA LYS A 14 32.41 4.63 7.83
C LYS A 14 32.19 3.36 8.66
N SER A 15 31.59 3.51 9.83
CA SER A 15 31.13 2.36 10.62
C SER A 15 30.05 1.67 9.81
N ILE A 16 30.34 0.46 9.34
CA ILE A 16 29.35 -0.41 8.69
C ILE A 16 28.46 -0.93 9.83
N TYR A 17 27.20 -0.50 9.85
CA TYR A 17 26.20 -1.06 10.75
C TYR A 17 25.70 -2.36 10.12
N GLU A 18 25.92 -3.47 10.81
CA GLU A 18 25.42 -4.79 10.44
C GLU A 18 24.40 -5.25 11.49
N PHE A 19 23.33 -5.91 11.06
CA PHE A 19 22.28 -6.43 11.92
C PHE A 19 22.13 -7.95 11.72
N PRO A 20 23.09 -8.77 12.18
CA PRO A 20 23.09 -10.21 11.91
C PRO A 20 21.86 -10.94 12.48
N GLY A 21 21.24 -10.39 13.53
CA GLY A 21 20.01 -10.92 14.12
C GLY A 21 18.74 -10.69 13.28
N LEU A 22 18.81 -9.89 12.21
CA LEU A 22 17.74 -9.77 11.21
C LEU A 22 17.89 -10.78 10.08
N ILE A 23 18.99 -11.53 10.02
CA ILE A 23 19.21 -12.55 8.99
C ILE A 23 18.21 -13.71 9.25
N GLY A 24 17.16 -13.82 8.44
CA GLY A 24 16.13 -14.85 8.55
C GLY A 24 14.77 -14.45 7.98
N GLU A 25 13.71 -15.13 8.43
CA GLU A 25 12.31 -14.88 8.03
C GLU A 25 11.75 -13.48 8.38
N PRO A 26 12.08 -12.85 9.53
CA PRO A 26 11.50 -11.56 9.87
C PRO A 26 11.90 -10.49 8.85
N PHE A 27 10.92 -9.69 8.41
CA PHE A 27 11.15 -8.54 7.51
C PHE A 27 11.88 -8.88 6.20
N TYR A 28 11.84 -10.14 5.76
CA TYR A 28 12.59 -10.62 4.60
C TYR A 28 14.10 -10.33 4.67
N GLY A 29 14.67 -10.31 5.89
CA GLY A 29 16.09 -10.02 6.08
C GLY A 29 16.47 -8.54 5.95
N MET A 30 15.50 -7.63 5.85
CA MET A 30 15.73 -6.21 5.64
C MET A 30 15.85 -5.43 6.96
N PRO A 31 16.66 -4.35 7.02
CA PRO A 31 16.63 -3.42 8.13
C PRO A 31 15.22 -2.83 8.33
N GLY A 32 14.80 -2.63 9.57
CA GLY A 32 13.44 -2.17 9.89
C GLY A 32 12.98 -0.94 9.10
N LEU A 33 13.85 0.07 8.94
CA LEU A 33 13.57 1.26 8.13
C LEU A 33 13.13 0.93 6.70
N VAL A 34 13.77 -0.06 6.07
CA VAL A 34 13.45 -0.47 4.69
C VAL A 34 12.27 -1.44 4.68
N ALA A 35 12.17 -2.29 5.69
CA ALA A 35 11.07 -3.22 5.85
C ALA A 35 9.72 -2.53 5.99
N ASP A 36 9.67 -1.36 6.64
CA ASP A 36 8.46 -0.54 6.77
C ASP A 36 7.94 -0.01 5.43
N SER A 37 8.77 -0.02 4.39
CA SER A 37 8.36 0.32 3.02
C SER A 37 7.81 -0.87 2.24
N LEU A 38 7.93 -2.10 2.77
CA LEU A 38 7.42 -3.28 2.09
C LEU A 38 5.89 -3.33 2.17
N PRO A 39 5.23 -3.95 1.17
CA PRO A 39 3.79 -4.19 1.22
C PRO A 39 3.38 -4.91 2.50
N ASP A 40 2.20 -4.58 3.00
CA ASP A 40 1.63 -5.18 4.20
C ASP A 40 1.00 -6.56 3.90
N ARG A 41 0.24 -7.12 4.85
CA ARG A 41 -0.39 -8.43 4.61
C ARG A 41 -1.33 -8.42 3.40
N PHE A 42 -2.16 -7.38 3.29
CA PHE A 42 -3.10 -7.24 2.19
C PHE A 42 -2.39 -6.95 0.87
N GLY A 43 -1.42 -6.03 0.89
CA GLY A 43 -0.59 -5.68 -0.26
C GLY A 43 0.20 -6.87 -0.79
N ASN A 44 0.79 -7.70 0.08
CA ASN A 44 1.43 -8.94 -0.37
C ASN A 44 0.42 -9.89 -1.03
N ALA A 45 -0.78 -10.07 -0.44
CA ALA A 45 -1.80 -10.93 -1.04
C ALA A 45 -2.23 -10.44 -2.44
N VAL A 46 -2.38 -9.12 -2.63
CA VAL A 46 -2.68 -8.51 -3.94
C VAL A 46 -1.55 -8.78 -4.94
N ILE A 47 -0.29 -8.60 -4.52
CA ILE A 47 0.88 -8.84 -5.38
C ILE A 47 0.99 -10.32 -5.75
N GLU A 48 0.77 -11.23 -4.80
CA GLU A 48 0.81 -12.66 -5.04
C GLU A 48 -0.23 -13.08 -6.08
N GLN A 49 -1.48 -12.61 -5.94
CA GLN A 49 -2.52 -12.87 -6.92
C GLN A 49 -2.18 -12.29 -8.31
N TRP A 50 -1.57 -11.11 -8.36
CA TRP A 50 -1.10 -10.52 -9.61
C TRP A 50 0.04 -11.34 -10.25
N LEU A 51 1.04 -11.76 -9.48
CA LEU A 51 2.13 -12.60 -9.98
C LEU A 51 1.60 -13.95 -10.50
N MET A 52 0.69 -14.58 -9.76
CA MET A 52 0.02 -15.81 -10.19
C MET A 52 -0.77 -15.60 -11.49
N SER A 53 -1.42 -14.44 -11.66
CA SER A 53 -2.16 -14.11 -12.88
C SER A 53 -1.25 -13.99 -14.11
N LEU A 54 0.02 -13.63 -13.91
CA LEU A 54 1.06 -13.60 -14.93
C LEU A 54 1.77 -14.94 -15.13
N GLY A 55 1.38 -15.99 -14.39
CA GLY A 55 2.07 -17.28 -14.39
C GLY A 55 3.48 -17.24 -13.78
N LYS A 56 3.80 -16.22 -12.98
CA LYS A 56 5.09 -16.10 -12.29
C LYS A 56 5.07 -16.86 -10.97
N SER A 57 6.21 -17.46 -10.62
CA SER A 57 6.35 -18.15 -9.33
C SER A 57 6.51 -17.16 -8.17
N LEU A 58 5.79 -17.40 -7.07
CA LEU A 58 5.95 -16.60 -5.83
C LEU A 58 7.30 -16.82 -5.16
N SER A 59 7.94 -17.97 -5.39
CA SER A 59 9.28 -18.29 -4.87
C SER A 59 10.36 -17.32 -5.33
N ASP A 60 10.13 -16.69 -6.48
CA ASP A 60 11.12 -15.84 -7.13
C ASP A 60 10.94 -14.36 -6.75
N PHE A 61 9.87 -14.03 -6.03
CA PHE A 61 9.63 -12.66 -5.58
C PHE A 61 10.41 -12.42 -4.30
N THR A 62 11.55 -11.74 -4.41
CA THR A 62 12.46 -11.44 -3.29
C THR A 62 12.09 -10.15 -2.55
N ALA A 63 12.83 -9.83 -1.48
CA ALA A 63 12.74 -8.53 -0.82
C ALA A 63 13.07 -7.37 -1.78
N ILE A 64 14.06 -7.56 -2.65
CA ILE A 64 14.45 -6.57 -3.65
C ILE A 64 13.34 -6.41 -4.69
N ASP A 65 12.71 -7.50 -5.15
CA ASP A 65 11.59 -7.40 -6.09
C ASP A 65 10.40 -6.67 -5.47
N ARG A 66 10.13 -6.83 -4.17
CA ARG A 66 9.12 -6.04 -3.43
C ARG A 66 9.46 -4.56 -3.39
N LEU A 67 10.73 -4.19 -3.22
CA LEU A 67 11.14 -2.80 -3.26
C LEU A 67 11.05 -2.22 -4.68
N CYS A 68 11.51 -2.94 -5.69
CA CYS A 68 11.35 -2.54 -7.09
C CYS A 68 9.87 -2.41 -7.47
N TYR A 69 9.03 -3.31 -6.95
CA TYR A 69 7.59 -3.22 -7.08
C TYR A 69 7.07 -1.95 -6.39
N THR A 70 7.46 -1.69 -5.15
CA THR A 70 7.05 -0.49 -4.40
C THR A 70 7.45 0.79 -5.14
N GLY A 71 8.68 0.85 -5.64
CA GLY A 71 9.17 1.96 -6.46
C GLY A 71 9.02 3.30 -5.75
N LYS A 72 8.34 4.24 -6.40
CA LYS A 72 7.98 5.58 -5.87
C LYS A 72 6.68 5.61 -5.04
N ARG A 73 6.08 4.44 -4.78
CA ARG A 73 4.66 4.32 -4.38
C ARG A 73 4.50 3.81 -2.95
N GLY A 74 5.60 3.75 -2.21
CA GLY A 74 5.61 3.44 -0.79
C GLY A 74 5.10 4.63 0.03
N MET A 75 4.63 4.34 1.25
CA MET A 75 4.27 5.41 2.19
C MET A 75 5.51 6.19 2.64
N GLY A 76 5.34 7.50 2.82
CA GLY A 76 6.40 8.38 3.28
C GLY A 76 7.23 8.93 2.13
N ALA A 77 8.54 9.07 2.34
CA ALA A 77 9.43 9.82 1.45
C ALA A 77 10.50 8.96 0.76
N LEU A 78 10.46 7.64 0.94
CA LEU A 78 11.44 6.74 0.33
C LEU A 78 10.96 6.27 -1.05
N GLU A 79 11.86 6.31 -2.01
CA GLU A 79 11.65 5.78 -3.35
C GLU A 79 12.75 4.76 -3.67
N PHE A 80 12.37 3.70 -4.38
CA PHE A 80 13.27 2.59 -4.73
C PHE A 80 13.47 2.52 -6.25
N VAL A 81 14.73 2.46 -6.67
CA VAL A 81 15.13 2.49 -8.09
C VAL A 81 16.08 1.33 -8.38
N PRO A 82 15.88 0.56 -9.48
CA PRO A 82 14.85 0.74 -10.49
C PRO A 82 13.45 0.30 -10.02
N ALA A 83 12.42 1.00 -10.47
CA ALA A 83 11.04 0.53 -10.31
C ALA A 83 10.73 -0.56 -11.35
N SER A 84 9.85 -1.50 -10.99
CA SER A 84 9.40 -2.56 -11.91
C SER A 84 8.66 -1.95 -13.12
N SER A 85 9.09 -2.31 -14.33
CA SER A 85 8.46 -1.88 -15.59
C SER A 85 7.11 -2.54 -15.85
N ASP A 86 6.79 -3.61 -15.11
CA ASP A 86 5.57 -4.40 -15.29
C ASP A 86 4.32 -3.66 -14.81
N ILE A 87 4.50 -2.56 -14.07
CA ILE A 87 3.40 -1.76 -13.51
C ILE A 87 3.48 -0.38 -14.12
N ARG A 88 2.51 -0.10 -14.99
CA ARG A 88 2.35 1.23 -15.59
C ARG A 88 1.45 2.04 -14.69
N ASP A 89 1.73 3.33 -14.56
CA ASP A 89 0.79 4.30 -14.01
C ASP A 89 -0.48 4.32 -14.89
N ILE A 90 -1.67 4.22 -14.30
CA ILE A 90 -2.94 4.15 -15.00
C ILE A 90 -3.81 5.29 -14.49
N ASP A 91 -4.16 6.19 -15.40
CA ASP A 91 -5.00 7.34 -15.14
C ASP A 91 -6.43 7.05 -15.63
N GLU A 92 -7.13 6.19 -14.90
CA GLU A 92 -8.51 5.80 -15.19
C GLU A 92 -9.36 5.90 -13.93
N ASN A 93 -10.66 6.11 -14.11
CA ASN A 93 -11.62 6.09 -13.02
C ASN A 93 -11.74 4.67 -12.45
N ILE A 94 -11.70 4.56 -11.13
CA ILE A 94 -11.69 3.31 -10.39
C ILE A 94 -13.07 3.11 -9.77
N ASN A 95 -13.64 1.94 -10.05
CA ASN A 95 -14.88 1.52 -9.44
C ASN A 95 -14.64 0.94 -8.04
N VAL A 96 -14.92 1.73 -6.99
CA VAL A 96 -14.71 1.33 -5.58
C VAL A 96 -15.39 0.01 -5.22
N ARG A 97 -16.56 -0.29 -5.79
CA ARG A 97 -17.26 -1.55 -5.56
C ARG A 97 -16.49 -2.76 -6.10
N GLU A 98 -15.91 -2.62 -7.29
CA GLU A 98 -15.06 -3.65 -7.86
C GLU A 98 -13.80 -3.86 -7.00
N MET A 99 -13.27 -2.80 -6.39
CA MET A 99 -12.17 -2.90 -5.44
C MET A 99 -12.54 -3.70 -4.18
N VAL A 100 -13.70 -3.43 -3.57
CA VAL A 100 -14.19 -4.16 -2.39
C VAL A 100 -14.39 -5.65 -2.70
N LYS A 101 -15.00 -5.94 -3.86
CA LYS A 101 -15.19 -7.31 -4.33
C LYS A 101 -13.85 -8.01 -4.55
N PHE A 102 -12.91 -7.33 -5.18
CA PHE A 102 -11.57 -7.87 -5.41
C PHE A 102 -10.83 -8.13 -4.10
N ALA A 103 -10.83 -7.18 -3.16
CA ALA A 103 -10.21 -7.37 -1.85
C ALA A 103 -10.78 -8.59 -1.14
N SER A 104 -12.10 -8.83 -1.29
CA SER A 104 -12.78 -10.01 -0.76
C SER A 104 -12.30 -11.31 -1.41
N ASP A 105 -12.15 -11.32 -2.74
CA ASP A 105 -11.68 -12.48 -3.49
C ASP A 105 -10.21 -12.81 -3.18
N VAL A 106 -9.35 -11.80 -3.07
CA VAL A 106 -7.93 -11.91 -2.67
C VAL A 106 -7.82 -12.51 -1.27
N LEU A 107 -8.49 -11.91 -0.28
CA LEU A 107 -8.41 -12.37 1.11
C LEU A 107 -9.10 -13.73 1.32
N SER A 108 -10.06 -14.08 0.47
CA SER A 108 -10.72 -15.38 0.52
C SER A 108 -9.86 -16.54 0.00
N ASN A 109 -8.70 -16.28 -0.64
CA ASN A 109 -7.88 -17.27 -1.34
C ASN A 109 -8.71 -18.09 -2.34
N ARG A 110 -9.59 -17.46 -3.12
CA ARG A 110 -10.27 -18.17 -4.20
C ARG A 110 -9.27 -18.43 -5.31
N GLU A 111 -8.62 -19.60 -5.27
CA GLU A 111 -7.60 -20.12 -6.20
C GLU A 111 -8.02 -20.12 -7.69
N SER A 112 -9.25 -19.74 -8.01
CA SER A 112 -9.81 -19.71 -9.36
C SER A 112 -10.42 -18.35 -9.67
N ILE A 113 -9.63 -17.28 -9.63
CA ILE A 113 -10.02 -16.08 -10.37
C ILE A 113 -9.79 -16.42 -11.85
N SER A 114 -10.83 -16.96 -12.49
CA SER A 114 -10.81 -17.31 -13.91
C SER A 114 -10.70 -16.03 -14.74
N LEU A 115 -9.45 -15.67 -15.07
CA LEU A 115 -9.10 -14.47 -15.82
C LEU A 115 -9.82 -14.46 -17.17
N LYS A 116 -10.74 -13.52 -17.37
CA LYS A 116 -11.06 -13.06 -18.72
C LYS A 116 -10.05 -11.98 -19.10
N ALA A 117 -9.66 -11.91 -20.37
CA ALA A 117 -8.63 -10.95 -20.83
C ALA A 117 -8.96 -9.47 -20.50
N ASN A 118 -10.24 -9.13 -20.37
CA ASN A 118 -10.69 -7.80 -19.93
C ASN A 118 -10.43 -7.50 -18.44
N ASP A 119 -10.20 -8.51 -17.60
CA ASP A 119 -9.92 -8.31 -16.17
C ASP A 119 -8.47 -7.85 -15.93
N SER A 120 -7.57 -8.01 -16.90
CA SER A 120 -6.14 -7.66 -16.73
C SER A 120 -5.90 -6.17 -16.45
N LEU A 121 -6.69 -5.28 -17.05
CA LEU A 121 -6.65 -3.83 -16.78
C LEU A 121 -7.13 -3.53 -15.35
N THR A 122 -8.22 -4.15 -14.93
CA THR A 122 -8.77 -4.04 -13.57
C THR A 122 -7.74 -4.48 -12.54
N TYR A 123 -7.04 -5.60 -12.76
CA TYR A 123 -5.96 -6.03 -11.87
C TYR A 123 -4.80 -5.04 -11.81
N SER A 124 -4.36 -4.49 -12.93
CA SER A 124 -3.27 -3.51 -12.94
C SER A 124 -3.61 -2.20 -12.21
N GLN A 125 -4.86 -1.74 -12.30
CA GLN A 125 -5.37 -0.62 -11.51
C GLN A 125 -5.46 -0.97 -10.02
N LEU A 126 -5.87 -2.18 -9.69
CA LEU A 126 -6.03 -2.63 -8.31
C LEU A 126 -4.71 -2.95 -7.60
N VAL A 127 -3.72 -3.44 -8.34
CA VAL A 127 -2.32 -3.64 -7.95
C VAL A 127 -1.64 -2.33 -7.58
N GLN A 128 -1.96 -1.25 -8.30
CA GLN A 128 -1.54 0.08 -7.88
C GLN A 128 -2.15 0.42 -6.53
N VAL A 129 -3.46 0.25 -6.38
CA VAL A 129 -4.11 0.79 -5.19
C VAL A 129 -3.89 -0.05 -3.93
N GLY A 130 -3.71 -1.37 -4.04
CA GLY A 130 -3.53 -2.28 -2.90
C GLY A 130 -2.13 -2.33 -2.29
N SER A 131 -1.12 -1.71 -2.92
CA SER A 131 0.28 -1.90 -2.52
C SER A 131 0.85 -0.88 -1.54
N SER A 132 0.09 0.15 -1.18
CA SER A 132 0.68 1.40 -0.69
C SER A 132 0.36 1.73 0.76
N ALA A 133 -0.03 0.77 1.62
CA ALA A 133 -0.29 1.11 3.03
C ALA A 133 -0.01 -0.07 3.97
N GLY A 134 0.57 0.21 5.14
CA GLY A 134 0.86 -0.74 6.22
C GLY A 134 -0.39 -1.27 6.96
N GLY A 135 -0.40 -2.53 7.44
CA GLY A 135 -1.43 -3.14 8.29
C GLY A 135 -2.00 -4.51 7.82
N ALA A 136 -3.13 -4.93 8.40
CA ALA A 136 -3.76 -6.22 8.07
C ALA A 136 -5.04 -6.10 7.22
N ARG A 137 -5.75 -4.97 7.36
CA ARG A 137 -7.03 -4.74 6.72
C ARG A 137 -6.90 -4.20 5.30
N ALA A 138 -7.85 -4.58 4.46
CA ALA A 138 -7.98 -4.12 3.08
C ALA A 138 -8.15 -2.59 3.02
N LYS A 139 -7.29 -1.96 2.23
CA LYS A 139 -7.21 -0.51 2.08
C LYS A 139 -6.45 -0.12 0.82
N ALA A 140 -6.48 1.18 0.53
CA ALA A 140 -6.18 1.72 -0.77
C ALA A 140 -5.72 3.17 -0.69
N LEU A 141 -4.62 3.54 -1.35
CA LEU A 141 -4.33 4.94 -1.60
C LEU A 141 -5.05 5.37 -2.88
N ILE A 142 -5.98 6.32 -2.73
CA ILE A 142 -6.78 6.85 -3.82
C ILE A 142 -6.57 8.35 -3.96
N ALA A 143 -6.83 8.85 -5.16
CA ALA A 143 -7.10 10.25 -5.39
C ALA A 143 -8.61 10.39 -5.60
N TRP A 144 -9.26 11.24 -4.82
CA TRP A 144 -10.70 11.45 -4.86
C TRP A 144 -11.02 12.89 -5.21
N ASN A 145 -11.85 13.07 -6.22
CA ASN A 145 -12.47 14.35 -6.54
C ASN A 145 -13.86 14.39 -5.88
N GLU A 146 -14.01 15.22 -4.86
CA GLU A 146 -15.25 15.32 -4.08
C GLU A 146 -16.41 15.90 -4.90
N ASP A 147 -16.13 16.85 -5.81
CA ASP A 147 -17.16 17.52 -6.61
C ASP A 147 -17.79 16.58 -7.65
N THR A 148 -17.00 15.69 -8.25
CA THR A 148 -17.45 14.74 -9.28
C THR A 148 -17.68 13.33 -8.73
N ASN A 149 -17.27 13.08 -7.49
CA ASN A 149 -17.16 11.77 -6.86
C ASN A 149 -16.26 10.77 -7.60
N GLU A 150 -15.38 11.25 -8.49
CA GLU A 150 -14.45 10.42 -9.26
C GLU A 150 -13.31 9.91 -8.38
N VAL A 151 -13.00 8.62 -8.47
CA VAL A 151 -11.92 7.99 -7.71
C VAL A 151 -10.86 7.50 -8.69
N ARG A 152 -9.61 7.88 -8.48
CA ARG A 152 -8.46 7.47 -9.28
C ARG A 152 -7.38 6.87 -8.41
N SER A 153 -6.34 6.31 -9.04
CA SER A 153 -5.17 5.80 -8.34
C SER A 153 -4.47 6.94 -7.58
N GLY A 154 -4.21 6.74 -6.29
CA GLY A 154 -3.48 7.73 -5.49
C GLY A 154 -1.97 7.71 -5.71
N GLN A 155 -1.47 6.89 -6.65
CA GLN A 155 -0.04 6.75 -6.97
C GLN A 155 0.41 7.63 -8.15
N ILE A 156 -0.53 8.34 -8.77
CA ILE A 156 -0.27 9.29 -9.85
C ILE A 156 -0.49 10.71 -9.35
N GLN A 157 0.29 11.65 -9.87
CA GLN A 157 0.12 13.05 -9.55
C GLN A 157 -0.97 13.65 -10.45
N LEU A 158 -2.17 13.73 -9.90
CA LEU A 158 -3.33 14.41 -10.47
C LEU A 158 -3.32 15.91 -10.13
N GLY A 159 -3.91 16.68 -11.04
CA GLY A 159 -4.00 18.14 -10.94
C GLY A 159 -5.03 18.63 -9.92
N PRO A 160 -5.35 19.93 -9.95
CA PRO A 160 -6.33 20.54 -9.05
C PRO A 160 -7.68 19.80 -9.05
N GLY A 161 -8.32 19.71 -7.87
CA GLY A 161 -9.61 19.05 -7.68
C GLY A 161 -9.52 17.61 -7.18
N TYR A 162 -8.32 17.05 -7.00
CA TYR A 162 -8.11 15.74 -6.39
C TYR A 162 -7.39 15.87 -5.06
N ASP A 163 -7.97 15.26 -4.02
CA ASP A 163 -7.33 15.04 -2.73
C ASP A 163 -6.94 13.56 -2.59
N TYR A 164 -5.88 13.30 -1.81
CA TYR A 164 -5.32 11.95 -1.67
C TYR A 164 -5.69 11.35 -0.32
N TRP A 165 -6.25 10.15 -0.36
CA TRP A 165 -6.84 9.50 0.81
C TRP A 165 -6.36 8.07 0.93
N LEU A 166 -6.18 7.63 2.18
CA LEU A 166 -6.12 6.21 2.51
C LEU A 166 -7.55 5.71 2.77
N MET A 167 -8.16 5.09 1.76
CA MET A 167 -9.48 4.49 1.85
C MET A 167 -9.38 3.10 2.49
N LYS A 168 -10.10 2.89 3.59
CA LYS A 168 -10.29 1.56 4.19
C LYS A 168 -11.62 0.99 3.73
N PHE A 169 -11.63 -0.27 3.34
CA PHE A 169 -12.80 -0.89 2.72
C PHE A 169 -13.67 -1.61 3.74
N ASP A 170 -14.96 -1.26 3.77
CA ASP A 170 -15.95 -2.07 4.48
C ASP A 170 -16.47 -3.24 3.61
N ASN A 171 -17.19 -4.18 4.21
CA ASN A 171 -17.81 -5.33 3.55
C ASN A 171 -16.83 -6.25 2.81
N VAL A 172 -15.55 -6.23 3.19
CA VAL A 172 -14.55 -7.14 2.64
C VAL A 172 -14.59 -8.49 3.37
N SER A 173 -14.81 -9.59 2.65
CA SER A 173 -14.85 -10.93 3.24
C SER A 173 -13.48 -11.34 3.80
N LYS A 174 -13.46 -11.99 4.98
CA LYS A 174 -12.23 -12.38 5.70
C LYS A 174 -11.27 -11.22 6.00
N ASN A 175 -11.76 -9.99 5.94
CA ASN A 175 -11.01 -8.83 6.42
C ASN A 175 -10.87 -8.92 7.92
N GLY A 176 -9.74 -8.51 8.47
CA GLY A 176 -9.48 -8.69 9.88
C GLY A 176 -8.02 -8.55 10.25
N ASP A 177 -7.74 -8.81 11.52
CA ASP A 177 -6.39 -8.75 12.07
C ASP A 177 -6.19 -9.84 13.14
N HIS A 178 -4.96 -10.28 13.34
CA HIS A 178 -4.60 -11.31 14.32
C HIS A 178 -5.45 -12.60 14.27
N GLY A 179 -5.96 -12.96 13.10
CA GLY A 179 -6.79 -14.15 12.90
C GLY A 179 -8.25 -13.99 13.30
N ILE A 180 -8.69 -12.77 13.61
CA ILE A 180 -10.08 -12.42 13.91
C ILE A 180 -10.64 -11.67 12.70
N GLU A 181 -11.74 -12.17 12.15
CA GLU A 181 -12.47 -11.49 11.08
C GLU A 181 -13.32 -10.34 11.65
N ASP A 182 -13.24 -9.19 11.00
CA ASP A 182 -14.07 -8.03 11.32
C ASP A 182 -15.53 -8.30 10.91
N LYS A 183 -16.46 -7.75 11.68
CA LYS A 183 -17.86 -7.68 11.27
C LYS A 183 -18.05 -6.55 10.26
N PRO A 184 -19.10 -6.61 9.40
CA PRO A 184 -19.51 -5.47 8.60
C PRO A 184 -19.66 -4.20 9.44
N GLU A 185 -19.45 -3.05 8.82
CA GLU A 185 -19.56 -1.71 9.43
C GLU A 185 -18.40 -1.34 10.36
N TYR A 186 -17.29 -2.09 10.34
CA TYR A 186 -16.12 -1.75 11.18
C TYR A 186 -15.54 -0.38 10.82
N THR A 187 -15.69 0.09 9.58
CA THR A 187 -15.22 1.43 9.17
C THR A 187 -16.06 2.54 9.81
N LEU A 188 -17.35 2.30 10.05
CA LEU A 188 -18.22 3.21 10.81
C LEU A 188 -17.81 3.26 12.29
N ILE A 189 -17.38 2.13 12.86
CA ILE A 189 -16.81 2.09 14.20
C ILE A 189 -15.53 2.92 14.27
N GLU A 190 -14.61 2.76 13.31
CA GLU A 190 -13.40 3.59 13.23
C GLU A 190 -13.73 5.09 13.10
N TYR A 191 -14.74 5.43 12.31
CA TYR A 191 -15.21 6.82 12.17
C TYR A 191 -15.81 7.37 13.46
N ALA A 192 -16.57 6.56 14.21
CA ALA A 192 -17.05 6.95 15.53
C ALA A 192 -15.89 7.25 16.49
N TYR A 193 -14.82 6.45 16.46
CA TYR A 193 -13.60 6.75 17.23
C TYR A 193 -12.91 8.04 16.79
N TYR A 194 -12.86 8.33 15.48
CA TYR A 194 -12.39 9.62 14.98
C TYR A 194 -13.20 10.79 15.58
N LEU A 195 -14.53 10.72 15.54
CA LEU A 195 -15.41 11.75 16.11
C LEU A 195 -15.21 11.92 17.62
N MET A 196 -15.13 10.83 18.37
CA MET A 196 -14.85 10.86 19.81
C MET A 196 -13.49 11.52 20.10
N THR A 197 -12.45 11.17 19.35
CA THR A 197 -11.10 11.72 19.50
C THR A 197 -11.10 13.23 19.24
N LYS A 198 -11.80 13.69 18.18
CA LYS A 198 -11.99 15.12 17.90
C LYS A 198 -12.72 15.85 19.02
N SER A 199 -13.76 15.22 19.61
CA SER A 199 -14.50 15.81 20.73
C SER A 199 -13.66 15.98 22.00
N CYS A 200 -12.63 15.15 22.18
CA CYS A 200 -11.65 15.28 23.25
C CYS A 200 -10.56 16.34 22.98
N GLY A 201 -10.62 17.05 21.85
CA GLY A 201 -9.61 18.04 21.48
C GLY A 201 -8.28 17.46 21.00
N ILE A 202 -8.24 16.16 20.67
CA ILE A 202 -7.04 15.51 20.15
C ILE A 202 -6.93 15.82 18.64
N THR A 203 -5.75 16.26 18.23
CA THR A 203 -5.43 16.50 16.81
C THR A 203 -5.39 15.18 16.05
N MET A 204 -6.20 15.09 14.99
CA MET A 204 -6.34 13.92 14.13
C MET A 204 -6.36 14.36 12.67
N SER A 205 -5.83 13.51 11.80
CA SER A 205 -6.03 13.63 10.35
C SER A 205 -7.52 13.57 10.04
N GLU A 206 -7.92 14.29 8.99
CA GLU A 206 -9.30 14.29 8.54
C GLU A 206 -9.75 12.88 8.13
N CYS A 207 -10.98 12.53 8.49
CA CYS A 207 -11.62 11.28 8.10
C CYS A 207 -13.02 11.61 7.58
N ARG A 208 -13.43 10.90 6.52
CA ARG A 208 -14.76 11.01 5.90
C ARG A 208 -15.29 9.61 5.60
N ILE A 209 -16.62 9.48 5.54
CA ILE A 209 -17.27 8.27 5.04
C ILE A 209 -17.56 8.47 3.57
N TYR A 210 -17.03 7.58 2.74
CA TYR A 210 -17.38 7.48 1.33
C TYR A 210 -18.54 6.49 1.18
N VAL A 211 -19.63 6.92 0.54
CA VAL A 211 -20.79 6.07 0.24
C VAL A 211 -20.95 5.98 -1.27
N ASP A 212 -20.90 4.76 -1.80
CA ASP A 212 -21.31 4.48 -3.18
C ASP A 212 -22.85 4.37 -3.20
N GLU A 213 -23.54 5.32 -3.86
CA GLU A 213 -25.01 5.54 -3.81
C GLU A 213 -25.87 4.32 -4.21
N LEU A 214 -25.25 3.28 -4.76
CA LEU A 214 -25.91 2.07 -5.26
C LEU A 214 -25.86 0.89 -4.26
N TYR A 215 -25.71 1.13 -2.95
CA TYR A 215 -25.63 0.12 -1.88
C TYR A 215 -26.91 -0.05 -1.02
N TYR A 216 -28.08 0.38 -1.52
CA TYR A 216 -29.39 0.06 -0.92
C TYR A 216 -30.11 -1.08 -1.66
#